data_AF-A0A6H9UUY6-F1
#
_entry.id   AF-A0A6H9UUY6-F1
#
_cell.length_a   1.000
_cell.length_b   1.000
_cell.length_c   1.000
_cell.angle_alpha   90.00
_cell.angle_beta   90.00
_cell.angle_gamma   90.00
#
_symmetry.space_group_name_H-M   'P 1'
#
loop_
_entity.id
_entity.type
_entity.pdbx_description
1 polymer ?
#
loop_
_entity_poly.entity_id
_entity_poly.type
_entity_poly.pdbx_seq_one_letter_code
_entity_poly.pdbx_strand_id
1 'polypeptide(L)'
;MTGAKAFSQNTTGVPGYRRVARLLRLGAVQLTDADGNGRAELVASAVNENTGDGAMWLFESTTSGITTRGSKSFTGTALGGPAGDALFGDVLAG
;
A
#
# COMPACT_ATOMS: atom_id res chain seq x y z
N MET A 1 10.71 1.65 -22.48
CA MET A 1 9.57 2.11 -21.66
C MET A 1 10.08 3.22 -20.75
N THR A 2 9.76 4.48 -21.03
CA THR A 2 10.11 5.63 -20.18
C THR A 2 8.88 6.03 -19.37
N GLY A 3 8.99 6.11 -18.04
CA GLY A 3 7.89 6.51 -17.15
C GLY A 3 7.50 5.51 -16.05
N ALA A 4 7.98 4.27 -16.12
CA ALA A 4 7.78 3.31 -15.04
C ALA A 4 8.60 3.71 -13.80
N LYS A 5 7.96 3.72 -12.63
CA LYS A 5 8.61 3.89 -11.32
C LYS A 5 8.52 2.56 -10.57
N ALA A 6 9.61 2.16 -9.92
CA ALA A 6 9.66 0.95 -9.11
C ALA A 6 9.93 1.34 -7.65
N PHE A 7 9.09 0.82 -6.75
CA PHE A 7 9.22 0.98 -5.32
C PHE A 7 9.31 -0.39 -4.66
N SER A 8 10.05 -0.47 -3.57
CA SER A 8 10.11 -1.67 -2.71
C SER A 8 10.03 -1.23 -1.25
N GLN A 9 9.83 -2.15 -0.31
CA GLN A 9 9.97 -1.83 1.13
C GLN A 9 11.35 -1.26 1.50
N ASN A 10 12.37 -1.41 0.65
CA ASN A 10 13.67 -0.79 0.85
C ASN A 10 13.74 0.67 0.36
N THR A 11 12.71 1.16 -0.34
CA THR A 11 12.68 2.53 -0.81
C THR A 11 12.27 3.45 0.33
N THR A 12 13.07 4.49 0.61
CA THR A 12 12.80 5.47 1.66
C THR A 12 11.38 6.03 1.56
N GLY A 13 10.63 5.96 2.66
CA GLY A 13 9.24 6.43 2.76
C GLY A 13 8.18 5.38 2.42
N VAL A 14 8.54 4.21 1.88
CA VAL A 14 7.59 3.09 1.73
C VAL A 14 7.31 2.49 3.12
N PRO A 15 6.04 2.33 3.55
CA PRO A 15 5.70 1.76 4.84
C PRO A 15 6.13 0.28 5.02
N GLY A 16 6.37 -0.13 6.27
CA GLY A 16 6.73 -1.49 6.66
C GLY A 16 8.20 -1.68 7.06
N TYR A 17 8.54 -2.85 7.63
CA TYR A 17 9.92 -3.24 7.97
C TYR A 17 10.44 -4.28 6.97
N ARG A 18 11.74 -4.20 6.63
CA ARG A 18 12.38 -5.13 5.69
C ARG A 18 12.24 -6.58 6.15
N ARG A 19 11.41 -7.38 5.45
CA ARG A 19 11.34 -8.83 5.65
C ARG A 19 12.32 -9.52 4.71
N VAL A 20 13.46 -9.95 5.25
CA VAL A 20 14.36 -10.88 4.55
C VAL A 20 13.61 -12.20 4.34
N ALA A 21 13.37 -12.58 3.09
CA ALA A 21 12.93 -13.90 2.64
C ALA A 21 11.42 -14.26 2.60
N ARG A 22 10.48 -13.32 2.78
CA ARG A 22 9.08 -13.55 2.32
C ARG A 22 8.69 -12.59 1.21
N LEU A 23 8.23 -13.16 0.10
CA LEU A 23 7.66 -12.43 -1.02
C LEU A 23 6.53 -11.54 -0.49
N LEU A 24 6.70 -10.21 -0.59
CA LEU A 24 5.58 -9.30 -0.61
C LEU A 24 4.69 -9.74 -1.77
N ARG A 25 3.55 -10.37 -1.47
CA ARG A 25 2.48 -10.44 -2.43
C ARG A 25 1.69 -9.16 -2.29
N LEU A 26 1.90 -8.27 -3.24
CA LEU A 26 0.92 -7.23 -3.50
C LEU A 26 -0.33 -7.95 -4.03
N GLY A 27 -1.47 -7.70 -3.39
CA GLY A 27 -2.75 -8.21 -3.83
C GLY A 27 -3.41 -7.20 -4.77
N ALA A 28 -4.58 -6.70 -4.37
CA ALA A 28 -5.30 -5.65 -5.08
C ALA A 28 -4.52 -4.31 -5.13
N VAL A 29 -4.72 -3.59 -6.23
CA VAL A 29 -4.23 -2.23 -6.48
C VAL A 29 -5.39 -1.40 -7.02
N GLN A 30 -5.55 -0.16 -6.54
CA GLN A 30 -6.57 0.78 -7.02
C GLN A 30 -5.98 2.18 -7.14
N LEU A 31 -6.48 2.93 -8.12
CA LEU A 31 -6.30 4.37 -8.20
C LEU A 31 -7.60 5.05 -7.75
N THR A 32 -7.52 5.95 -6.77
CA THR A 32 -8.68 6.69 -6.25
C THR A 32 -8.25 8.09 -5.81
N ASP A 33 -9.06 9.11 -6.08
CA ASP A 33 -8.85 10.47 -5.58
C ASP A 33 -9.49 10.58 -4.19
N ALA A 34 -8.72 10.19 -3.17
CA ALA A 34 -9.19 10.05 -1.80
C ALA A 34 -9.25 11.38 -1.04
N ASP A 35 -8.49 12.39 -1.48
CA ASP A 35 -8.45 13.71 -0.85
C ASP A 35 -9.23 14.79 -1.64
N GLY A 36 -9.72 14.46 -2.84
CA GLY A 36 -10.54 15.34 -3.67
C GLY A 36 -9.72 16.41 -4.40
N ASN A 37 -8.41 16.24 -4.54
CA ASN A 37 -7.53 17.24 -5.15
C ASN A 37 -7.52 17.20 -6.69
N GLY A 38 -8.25 16.27 -7.31
CA GLY A 38 -8.33 16.08 -8.76
C GLY A 38 -7.23 15.18 -9.33
N ARG A 39 -6.49 14.45 -8.48
CA ARG A 39 -5.50 13.42 -8.87
C ARG A 39 -5.75 12.18 -8.04
N ALA A 40 -5.65 11.01 -8.68
CA ALA A 40 -5.79 9.76 -7.98
C ALA A 40 -4.51 9.37 -7.24
N GLU A 41 -4.63 8.96 -5.98
CA GLU A 41 -3.61 8.27 -5.22
C GLU A 41 -3.53 6.79 -5.61
N LEU A 42 -2.37 6.17 -5.39
CA LEU A 42 -2.19 4.74 -5.55
C LEU A 42 -2.41 4.04 -4.21
N VAL A 43 -3.38 3.14 -4.18
CA VAL A 43 -3.62 2.22 -3.07
C VAL A 43 -3.10 0.84 -3.47
N ALA A 44 -2.27 0.23 -2.65
CA ALA A 44 -1.76 -1.12 -2.84
C ALA A 44 -1.91 -1.95 -1.57
N SER A 45 -2.41 -3.17 -1.69
CA SER A 45 -2.48 -4.11 -0.58
C SER A 45 -1.14 -4.84 -0.38
N ALA A 46 -0.76 -5.02 0.88
CA ALA A 46 0.33 -5.88 1.33
C ALA A 46 -0.28 -7.03 2.14
N VAL A 47 -1.02 -7.92 1.47
CA VAL A 47 -1.89 -8.93 2.09
C VAL A 47 -1.11 -9.92 2.97
N ASN A 48 0.16 -10.15 2.66
CA ASN A 48 1.07 -11.00 3.44
C ASN A 48 1.95 -10.25 4.44
N GLU A 49 1.62 -9.01 4.79
CA GLU A 49 2.33 -8.31 5.88
C GLU A 49 2.21 -9.12 7.18
N ASN A 50 3.29 -9.19 7.96
CA ASN A 50 3.48 -10.17 9.05
C ASN A 50 3.41 -11.63 8.56
N THR A 51 2.44 -12.40 9.06
CA THR A 51 2.17 -13.80 8.71
C THR A 51 0.96 -13.94 7.78
N GLY A 52 0.33 -12.82 7.40
CA GLY A 52 -0.95 -12.79 6.70
C GLY A 52 -1.95 -11.79 7.30
N ASP A 53 -1.56 -10.98 8.28
CA ASP A 53 -2.45 -9.98 8.91
C ASP A 53 -3.03 -9.03 7.86
N GLY A 54 -2.21 -8.68 6.87
CA GLY A 54 -2.55 -7.78 5.78
C GLY A 54 -2.45 -6.30 6.16
N ALA A 55 -2.17 -5.48 5.16
CA ALA A 55 -2.12 -4.03 5.29
C ALA A 55 -2.48 -3.38 3.95
N MET A 56 -2.88 -2.10 4.01
CA MET A 56 -3.06 -1.24 2.84
C MET A 56 -2.04 -0.12 2.87
N TRP A 57 -1.43 0.19 1.75
CA TRP A 57 -0.54 1.34 1.56
C TRP A 57 -1.20 2.36 0.64
N LEU A 58 -1.12 3.63 1.01
CA LEU A 58 -1.53 4.77 0.19
C LEU A 58 -0.28 5.56 -0.20
N PHE A 59 -0.09 5.74 -1.49
CA PHE A 59 0.97 6.59 -2.06
C PHE A 59 0.34 7.81 -2.72
N GLU A 60 0.82 8.98 -2.34
CA GLU A 60 0.36 10.24 -2.91
C GLU A 60 0.79 10.40 -4.38
N SER A 61 -0.04 11.11 -5.14
CA SER A 61 0.28 11.56 -6.49
C SER A 61 0.66 13.03 -6.50
N THR A 62 1.76 13.36 -7.17
CA THR A 62 2.15 14.74 -7.47
C THR A 62 1.99 15.01 -8.97
N THR A 63 2.20 16.27 -9.39
CA THR A 63 2.32 16.61 -10.82
C THR A 63 3.45 15.86 -11.53
N SER A 64 4.42 15.32 -10.78
CA SER A 64 5.53 14.50 -11.28
C SER A 64 5.29 12.98 -11.13
N GLY A 65 4.07 12.58 -10.74
CA GLY A 65 3.64 11.20 -10.54
C GLY A 65 3.67 10.75 -9.07
N ILE A 66 3.55 9.43 -8.88
CA ILE A 66 3.54 8.76 -7.57
C ILE A 66 4.81 9.05 -6.77
N THR A 67 4.65 9.32 -5.48
CA THR A 67 5.73 9.55 -4.52
C THR A 67 5.57 8.67 -3.28
N THR A 68 6.70 8.39 -2.62
CA THR A 68 6.74 7.74 -1.29
C THR A 68 6.68 8.75 -0.15
N ARG A 69 6.80 10.05 -0.45
CA ARG A 69 6.66 11.10 0.55
C ARG A 69 5.19 11.18 0.97
N GLY A 70 4.94 11.19 2.29
CA GLY A 70 3.58 11.26 2.82
C GLY A 70 2.82 9.93 2.80
N SER A 71 3.43 8.83 2.35
CA SER A 71 2.77 7.54 2.30
C SER A 71 2.26 7.08 3.66
N LYS A 72 1.08 6.46 3.64
CA LYS A 72 0.39 5.96 4.84
C LYS A 72 0.21 4.46 4.73
N SER A 73 0.19 3.79 5.88
CA SER A 73 -0.19 2.39 5.99
C SER A 73 -1.30 2.19 7.01
N PHE A 74 -2.23 1.31 6.68
CA PHE A 74 -3.36 0.96 7.53
C PHE A 74 -3.40 -0.56 7.70
N THR A 75 -3.57 -1.03 8.92
CA THR A 75 -3.85 -2.44 9.22
C THR A 75 -5.34 -2.61 9.50
N GLY A 76 -5.86 -3.84 9.42
CA GLY A 76 -7.25 -4.12 9.81
C GLY A 76 -7.55 -3.61 11.22
N THR A 77 -6.66 -3.91 12.18
CA THR A 77 -6.79 -3.48 13.58
C THR A 77 -6.79 -1.97 13.78
N ALA A 78 -5.99 -1.22 13.01
CA ALA A 78 -5.96 0.24 13.09
C ALA A 78 -7.29 0.89 12.66
N LEU A 79 -8.10 0.15 11.90
CA LEU A 79 -9.41 0.57 11.42
C LEU A 79 -10.57 -0.12 12.18
N GLY A 80 -10.28 -0.80 13.30
CA GLY A 80 -11.28 -1.54 14.07
C GLY A 80 -11.75 -2.86 13.42
N GLY A 81 -11.04 -3.30 12.37
CA GLY A 81 -11.26 -4.54 11.66
C GLY A 81 -10.51 -5.74 12.27
N PRO A 82 -10.47 -6.87 11.54
CA PRO A 82 -9.92 -8.13 12.05
C PRO A 82 -8.41 -8.08 12.32
N ALA A 83 -7.98 -8.89 13.29
CA ALA A 83 -6.59 -9.11 13.66
C ALA A 83 -6.15 -10.53 13.30
N GLY A 84 -4.84 -10.73 13.09
CA GLY A 84 -4.22 -12.05 12.94
C GLY A 84 -4.59 -12.77 11.65
N ASP A 85 -3.63 -12.94 10.74
CA ASP A 85 -3.75 -13.73 9.50
C ASP A 85 -5.06 -13.48 8.70
N ALA A 86 -5.60 -12.26 8.83
CA ALA A 86 -6.92 -11.89 8.33
C ALA A 86 -6.96 -11.59 6.82
N LEU A 87 -5.79 -11.59 6.18
CA LEU A 87 -5.58 -11.21 4.79
C LEU A 87 -6.22 -9.85 4.48
N PHE A 88 -6.08 -8.90 5.42
CA PHE A 88 -6.67 -7.58 5.25
C PHE A 88 -6.16 -6.92 3.97
N GLY A 89 -7.09 -6.52 3.09
CA GLY A 89 -6.79 -5.97 1.78
C GLY A 89 -6.71 -6.97 0.63
N ASP A 90 -7.07 -8.24 0.83
CA ASP A 90 -7.13 -9.25 -0.25
C ASP A 90 -8.10 -8.85 -1.37
N VAL A 91 -9.21 -8.22 -0.99
CA VAL A 91 -10.14 -7.55 -1.92
C VAL A 91 -10.18 -6.07 -1.60
N LEU A 92 -9.98 -5.25 -2.63
CA LEU A 92 -10.18 -3.80 -2.58
C LEU A 92 -11.31 -3.45 -3.53
N ALA A 93 -12.38 -2.87 -2.99
CA ALA A 93 -13.54 -2.39 -3.74
C ALA A 93 -13.80 -0.93 -3.38
N GLY A 94 -14.09 -0.11 -4.40
CA GLY A 94 -14.44 1.31 -4.29
C GLY A 94 -15.90 1.56 -4.65
#